data_AF-A0A3G9ICU4-F1
#
_entry.id   AF-A0A3G9ICU4-F1
#
_cell.length_a   1.000
_cell.length_b   1.000
_cell.length_c   1.000
_cell.angle_alpha   90.00
_cell.angle_beta   90.00
_cell.angle_gamma   90.00
#
_symmetry.space_group_name_H-M   'P 1'
#
loop_
_entity.id
_entity.type
_entity.pdbx_description
1 polymer ?
#
loop_
_entity_poly.entity_id
_entity_poly.type
_entity_poly.pdbx_seq_one_letter_code
_entity_poly.pdbx_strand_id
1 'polypeptide(L)'
;MHDQSTADRRGLLAALFAAVVTARETERTQRHQAATLANSTALSQARESTLRALLAYAAAIEALNWPVPREILADIRMHQGIRAYKAAP
;
A
#
# COMPACT_ATOMS: atom_id res chain seq x y z
N MET A 1 -1.45 14.89 -30.75
CA MET A 1 -0.74 13.65 -30.37
C MET A 1 -0.53 13.61 -28.84
N HIS A 2 -1.60 13.75 -28.03
CA HIS A 2 -1.52 13.90 -26.55
C HIS A 2 -2.39 12.90 -25.77
N ASP A 3 -3.03 11.93 -26.44
CA ASP A 3 -4.01 11.05 -25.79
C ASP A 3 -3.38 9.79 -25.16
N GLN A 4 -2.34 9.23 -25.79
CA GLN A 4 -1.67 8.00 -25.32
C GLN A 4 -1.14 8.12 -23.88
N SER A 5 -0.51 9.26 -23.56
CA SER A 5 0.12 9.46 -22.25
C SER A 5 -0.88 9.51 -21.10
N THR A 6 -2.10 9.98 -21.35
CA THR A 6 -3.15 10.05 -20.32
C THR A 6 -3.80 8.69 -20.12
N ALA A 7 -4.04 7.94 -21.20
CA ALA A 7 -4.56 6.57 -21.13
C ALA A 7 -3.60 5.64 -20.39
N ASP A 8 -2.29 5.73 -20.68
CA ASP A 8 -1.26 4.92 -20.01
C ASP A 8 -1.18 5.23 -18.51
N ARG A 9 -1.29 6.50 -18.13
CA ARG A 9 -1.29 6.93 -16.71
C ARG A 9 -2.54 6.45 -15.97
N ARG A 10 -3.71 6.47 -16.62
CA ARG A 10 -4.95 5.94 -16.04
C ARG A 10 -4.88 4.43 -15.85
N GLY A 11 -4.34 3.71 -16.84
CA GLY A 11 -4.09 2.26 -16.74
C GLY A 11 -3.13 1.91 -15.61
N LEU A 12 -2.04 2.67 -15.47
CA LEU A 12 -1.09 2.52 -14.36
C LEU A 12 -1.74 2.78 -13.00
N LEU A 13 -2.50 3.87 -12.85
CA LEU A 13 -3.22 4.16 -11.61
C LEU A 13 -4.20 3.05 -11.24
N ALA A 14 -4.96 2.53 -12.21
CA ALA A 14 -5.89 1.43 -11.99
C ALA A 14 -5.16 0.16 -11.54
N ALA A 15 -4.03 -0.17 -12.16
CA ALA A 15 -3.20 -1.31 -11.78
C ALA A 15 -2.61 -1.15 -10.37
N LEU A 16 -2.10 0.04 -10.02
CA LEU A 16 -1.57 0.34 -8.70
C LEU A 16 -2.65 0.30 -7.62
N PHE A 17 -3.85 0.80 -7.92
CA PHE A 17 -4.98 0.71 -7.02
C PHE A 17 -5.41 -0.73 -6.79
N ALA A 18 -5.49 -1.55 -7.84
CA ALA A 18 -5.74 -2.98 -7.72
C ALA A 18 -4.67 -3.67 -6.85
N ALA A 19 -3.40 -3.31 -7.00
CA ALA A 19 -2.32 -3.84 -6.15
C ALA A 19 -2.51 -3.47 -4.67
N VAL A 20 -2.97 -2.25 -4.36
CA VAL A 20 -3.33 -1.85 -2.99
C VAL A 20 -4.45 -2.72 -2.43
N VAL A 21 -5.51 -2.96 -3.22
CA VAL A 21 -6.64 -3.81 -2.82
C VAL A 21 -6.16 -5.23 -2.51
N THR A 22 -5.43 -5.87 -3.42
CA THR A 22 -4.88 -7.22 -3.25
C THR A 22 -3.96 -7.32 -2.03
N ALA A 23 -3.10 -6.31 -1.81
CA ALA A 23 -2.21 -6.30 -0.66
C ALA A 23 -2.98 -6.20 0.66
N ARG A 24 -4.00 -5.34 0.74
CA ARG A 24 -4.88 -5.22 1.92
C ARG A 24 -5.64 -6.51 2.22
N GLU A 25 -6.16 -7.18 1.20
CA GLU A 25 -6.86 -8.46 1.35
C GLU A 25 -5.92 -9.56 1.85
N THR A 26 -4.71 -9.62 1.28
CA THR A 26 -3.66 -10.53 1.72
C THR A 26 -3.31 -10.28 3.19
N GLU A 27 -3.08 -9.02 3.56
CA GLU A 27 -2.77 -8.67 4.93
C GLU A 27 -3.91 -9.00 5.90
N ARG A 28 -5.17 -8.73 5.53
CA ARG A 28 -6.33 -9.11 6.33
C ARG A 28 -6.38 -10.62 6.55
N THR A 29 -6.16 -11.40 5.50
CA THR A 29 -6.09 -12.87 5.56
C THR A 29 -5.00 -13.33 6.53
N GLN A 30 -3.79 -12.76 6.40
CA GLN A 30 -2.68 -13.07 7.29
C GLN A 30 -2.93 -12.65 8.74
N ARG A 31 -3.62 -11.52 8.99
CA ARG A 31 -4.03 -11.11 10.35
C ARG A 31 -4.97 -12.12 10.99
N HIS A 32 -5.95 -12.62 10.25
CA HIS A 32 -6.87 -13.65 10.75
C HIS A 32 -6.15 -14.98 11.04
N GLN A 33 -5.19 -15.36 10.20
CA GLN A 33 -4.38 -16.57 10.40
C GLN A 33 -3.34 -16.43 11.52
N ALA A 34 -2.84 -15.21 11.77
CA ALA A 34 -1.83 -14.91 12.79
C ALA A 34 -2.38 -14.86 14.22
N ALA A 35 -3.68 -15.06 14.45
CA ALA A 35 -4.27 -15.09 15.79
C ALA A 35 -3.60 -16.11 16.74
N THR A 36 -2.89 -17.11 16.21
CA THR A 36 -2.13 -18.13 16.95
C THR A 36 -0.66 -17.80 17.18
N LEU A 37 -0.07 -16.85 16.46
CA LEU A 37 1.35 -16.48 16.57
C LEU A 37 1.48 -14.96 16.41
N ALA A 38 1.61 -14.25 17.53
CA ALA A 38 1.70 -12.79 17.65
C ALA A 38 2.77 -12.11 16.77
N ASN A 39 3.63 -12.87 16.09
CA ASN A 39 4.65 -12.39 15.17
C ASN A 39 4.86 -13.34 13.98
N SER A 40 3.79 -13.65 13.25
CA SER A 40 3.92 -14.33 11.95
C SER A 40 4.77 -13.50 10.98
N THR A 41 5.88 -14.09 10.48
CA THR A 41 6.69 -13.52 9.40
C THR A 41 5.84 -13.18 8.18
N ALA A 42 4.82 -13.98 7.88
CA ALA A 42 3.90 -13.75 6.78
C ALA A 42 3.06 -12.48 6.97
N LEU A 43 2.59 -12.19 8.21
CA LEU A 43 1.90 -10.93 8.50
C LEU A 43 2.84 -9.72 8.36
N SER A 44 4.11 -9.86 8.76
CA SER A 44 5.11 -8.79 8.58
C SER A 44 5.38 -8.52 7.09
N GLN A 45 5.52 -9.57 6.29
CA GLN A 45 5.70 -9.45 4.84
C GLN A 45 4.46 -8.85 4.15
N ALA A 46 3.26 -9.25 4.56
CA ALA A 46 2.03 -8.69 4.02
C ALA A 46 1.90 -7.20 4.33
N ARG A 47 2.23 -6.77 5.56
CA ARG A 47 2.27 -5.34 5.95
C ARG A 47 3.26 -4.52 5.10
N GLU A 48 4.45 -5.07 4.86
CA GLU A 48 5.45 -4.42 4.01
C GLU A 48 4.97 -4.30 2.56
N SER A 49 4.32 -5.36 2.05
CA SER A 49 3.71 -5.36 0.72
C SER A 49 2.62 -4.29 0.60
N THR A 50 1.72 -4.18 1.59
CA THR A 50 0.70 -3.13 1.66
C THR A 50 1.33 -1.73 1.65
N LEU A 51 2.34 -1.50 2.49
CA LEU A 51 3.03 -0.22 2.55
C LEU A 51 3.66 0.15 1.19
N ARG A 52 4.33 -0.79 0.54
CA ARG A 52 4.94 -0.57 -0.78
C ARG A 52 3.88 -0.23 -1.83
N ALA A 53 2.74 -0.93 -1.85
CA ALA A 53 1.65 -0.65 -2.78
C ALA A 53 1.05 0.74 -2.56
N LEU A 54 0.82 1.12 -1.31
CA LEU A 54 0.30 2.45 -0.94
C LEU A 54 1.26 3.57 -1.37
N LEU A 55 2.56 3.41 -1.12
CA LEU A 55 3.59 4.38 -1.54
C LEU A 55 3.66 4.51 -3.06
N ALA A 56 3.60 3.40 -3.79
CA ALA A 56 3.61 3.42 -5.26
C ALA A 56 2.37 4.12 -5.83
N TYR A 57 1.18 3.85 -5.27
CA TYR A 57 -0.05 4.51 -5.65
C TYR A 57 -0.03 6.01 -5.34
N ALA A 58 0.43 6.39 -4.14
CA ALA A 58 0.59 7.80 -3.75
C ALA A 58 1.55 8.54 -4.68
N ALA A 59 2.72 7.96 -4.97
CA ALA A 59 3.71 8.55 -5.88
C ALA A 59 3.15 8.74 -7.30
N ALA A 60 2.34 7.80 -7.79
CA ALA A 60 1.68 7.93 -9.10
C ALA A 60 0.63 9.05 -9.13
N ILE A 61 -0.10 9.27 -8.03
CA ILE A 61 -1.03 10.40 -7.88
C ILE A 61 -0.24 11.73 -7.84
N GLU A 62 0.84 11.79 -7.07
CA GLU A 62 1.70 12.99 -6.97
C GLU A 62 2.33 13.33 -8.33
N ALA A 63 2.75 12.34 -9.12
CA ALA A 63 3.28 12.54 -10.46
C ALA A 63 2.27 13.16 -11.44
N LEU A 64 0.97 13.07 -11.13
CA LEU A 64 -0.12 13.74 -11.87
C LEU A 64 -0.41 15.14 -11.34
N ASN A 65 0.34 15.61 -10.34
CA ASN A 65 0.07 16.83 -9.57
C ASN A 65 -1.31 16.83 -8.92
N TRP A 66 -1.83 15.64 -8.60
CA TRP A 66 -3.10 15.50 -7.91
C TRP A 66 -2.87 15.37 -6.40
N PRO A 67 -3.78 15.88 -5.57
CA PRO A 67 -3.67 15.67 -4.13
C PRO A 67 -3.87 14.18 -3.79
N VAL A 68 -2.94 13.62 -3.02
CA VAL A 68 -3.08 12.25 -2.50
C VAL A 68 -4.25 12.19 -1.53
N PRO A 69 -5.17 11.21 -1.65
CA PRO A 69 -6.26 11.04 -0.71
C PRO A 69 -5.78 10.89 0.74
N ARG A 70 -6.46 11.56 1.67
CA ARG A 70 -6.09 11.55 3.10
C ARG A 70 -6.05 10.15 3.71
N GLU A 71 -6.95 9.27 3.27
CA GLU A 71 -7.00 7.88 3.72
C GLU A 71 -5.72 7.11 3.36
N ILE A 72 -5.20 7.31 2.14
CA ILE A 72 -3.94 6.70 1.70
C ILE A 72 -2.77 7.19 2.56
N LEU A 73 -2.71 8.50 2.84
CA LEU A 73 -1.68 9.09 3.70
C LEU A 73 -1.77 8.58 5.14
N ALA A 74 -2.99 8.42 5.67
CA ALA A 74 -3.22 7.87 7.01
C ALA A 74 -2.74 6.41 7.11
N ASP A 75 -3.05 5.59 6.11
CA ASP A 75 -2.60 4.20 6.06
C ASP A 75 -1.08 4.10 5.97
N ILE A 76 -0.43 4.90 5.11
CA ILE A 76 1.03 4.95 5.02
C ILE A 76 1.65 5.26 6.39
N ARG A 77 1.14 6.29 7.09
CA ARG A 77 1.62 6.65 8.43
C ARG A 77 1.42 5.53 9.44
N MET A 78 0.27 4.87 9.42
CA MET A 78 -0.01 3.72 10.28
C MET A 78 1.00 2.59 10.05
N HIS A 79 1.21 2.19 8.80
CA HIS A 79 2.15 1.12 8.45
C HIS A 79 3.60 1.48 8.81
N GLN A 80 4.01 2.72 8.58
CA GLN A 80 5.34 3.22 9.00
C GLN A 80 5.51 3.20 10.52
N GLY A 81 4.48 3.59 11.29
CA GLY A 81 4.49 3.54 12.75
C GLY A 81 4.64 2.12 13.29
N ILE A 82 3.91 1.16 12.71
CA ILE A 82 4.01 -0.27 13.06
C ILE A 82 5.43 -0.80 12.78
N ARG A 83 6.04 -0.40 11.65
CA ARG A 83 7.40 -0.79 11.29
C ARG A 83 8.45 -0.18 12.23
N ALA A 84 8.30 1.09 12.58
CA ALA A 84 9.19 1.80 13.50
C ALA A 84 9.17 1.18 14.91
N TYR A 85 7.98 0.83 15.41
CA TYR A 85 7.84 0.15 16.70
C TYR A 85 8.59 -1.20 16.73
N LYS A 86 8.53 -1.98 15.64
CA LYS A 86 9.22 -3.28 15.55
C LYS A 86 10.75 -3.16 15.50
N ALA A 87 11.28 -2.01 15.07
CA ALA A 87 12.72 -1.76 14.98
C ALA A 87 13.32 -1.14 16.25
N ALA A 88 12.50 -0.82 17.26
CA ALA A 88 12.96 -0.37 18.55
C ALA A 88 13.62 -1.54 19.32
N PRO A 89 14.79 -1.32 19.95
CA PRO A 89 15.57 -2.36 20.64
C PRO A 89 14.90 -2.89 21.91
#